data_AF-A0A1S7LJ98-F1
#
_entry.id   AF-A0A1S7LJ98-F1
#
_cell.length_a   1.000
_cell.length_b   1.000
_cell.length_c   1.000
_cell.angle_alpha   90.00
_cell.angle_beta   90.00
_cell.angle_gamma   90.00
#
_symmetry.space_group_name_H-M   'P 1'
#
loop_
_entity.id
_entity.type
_entity.pdbx_description
1 polymer ?
#
loop_
_entity_poly.entity_id
_entity_poly.type
_entity_poly.pdbx_seq_one_letter_code
_entity_poly.pdbx_strand_id
1 'polypeptide(L)'
;MQRALLLDLDGTLADSLQLVRQCYFSYLQRFGATGSMEEFQSLNGPPLALVVAKLKQAHALPGSQSELLNSYRQEIALQYRQVQPMAGALTLVTQAHEKGWSIGVVTSNQRSIIQPWLARHQIWPMVATLVCGEDVQHGKPHPEPYLTALGQLHCEASQSLAVEDSPQGASAATAAGVATWGVGFSTDAPPDGWPPVAGFIPGLEALLPWL
;
A
#
# COMPACT_ATOMS: atom_id res chain seq x y z
N MET A 1 -16.48 21.60 3.66
CA MET A 1 -16.41 20.13 3.83
C MET A 1 -14.99 19.69 3.49
N GLN A 2 -14.40 18.77 4.26
CA GLN A 2 -13.02 18.35 4.07
C GLN A 2 -12.94 17.21 3.06
N ARG A 3 -11.93 17.28 2.18
CA ARG A 3 -11.61 16.28 1.15
C ARG A 3 -10.32 15.57 1.49
N ALA A 4 -10.27 14.27 1.27
CA ALA A 4 -9.10 13.46 1.56
C ALA A 4 -8.40 12.98 0.28
N LEU A 5 -7.07 12.95 0.32
CA LEU A 5 -6.24 12.23 -0.63
C LEU A 5 -5.72 10.97 0.07
N LEU A 6 -6.26 9.80 -0.31
CA LEU A 6 -5.94 8.51 0.27
C LEU A 6 -4.96 7.77 -0.62
N LEU A 7 -3.76 7.53 -0.12
CA LEU A 7 -2.65 7.01 -0.90
C LEU A 7 -2.31 5.61 -0.41
N ASP A 8 -2.31 4.64 -1.32
CA ASP A 8 -1.59 3.41 -1.05
C ASP A 8 -0.08 3.68 -0.93
N LEU A 9 0.65 2.70 -0.39
CA LEU A 9 2.08 2.80 -0.18
C LEU A 9 2.92 2.03 -1.20
N ASP A 10 2.85 0.70 -1.20
CA ASP A 10 3.77 -0.16 -1.94
C ASP A 10 3.46 -0.10 -3.44
N GLY A 11 4.39 0.39 -4.26
CA GLY A 11 4.12 0.59 -5.70
C GLY A 11 3.34 1.86 -6.03
N THR A 12 2.82 2.56 -5.01
CA THR A 12 2.15 3.86 -5.14
C THR A 12 3.04 4.99 -4.63
N LEU A 13 3.12 5.23 -3.31
CA LEU A 13 3.99 6.26 -2.73
C LEU A 13 5.46 5.83 -2.67
N ALA A 14 5.72 4.54 -2.55
CA ALA A 14 7.02 3.95 -2.34
C ALA A 14 7.40 3.07 -3.53
N ASP A 15 8.58 3.27 -4.11
CA ASP A 15 9.14 2.39 -5.12
C ASP A 15 9.74 1.14 -4.44
N SER A 16 8.85 0.26 -3.97
CA SER A 16 9.17 -0.86 -3.10
C SER A 16 9.01 -2.23 -3.75
N LEU A 17 8.25 -2.35 -4.85
CA LEU A 17 7.83 -3.65 -5.41
C LEU A 17 9.01 -4.56 -5.73
N GLN A 18 10.09 -4.02 -6.32
CA GLN A 18 11.29 -4.81 -6.61
C GLN A 18 11.98 -5.31 -5.33
N LEU A 19 12.08 -4.47 -4.31
CA LEU A 19 12.73 -4.80 -3.03
C LEU A 19 11.91 -5.78 -2.21
N VAL A 20 10.58 -5.62 -2.20
CA VAL A 20 9.65 -6.57 -1.55
C VAL A 20 9.70 -7.93 -2.25
N ARG A 21 9.77 -7.95 -3.59
CA ARG A 21 9.98 -9.19 -4.36
C ARG A 21 11.31 -9.85 -4.00
N GLN A 22 12.40 -9.09 -3.93
CA GLN A 22 13.70 -9.62 -3.54
C GLN A 22 13.66 -10.18 -2.10
N CYS A 23 13.01 -9.46 -1.18
CA CYS A 23 12.78 -9.90 0.20
C CYS A 23 12.11 -11.27 0.26
N TYR A 24 11.05 -11.47 -0.52
CA TYR A 24 10.32 -12.73 -0.61
C TYR A 24 11.23 -13.89 -1.07
N PHE A 25 11.92 -13.74 -2.20
CA PHE A 25 12.78 -14.81 -2.72
C PHE A 25 13.96 -15.10 -1.77
N SER A 26 14.64 -14.06 -1.28
CA SER A 26 15.76 -14.22 -0.35
C SER A 26 15.32 -14.83 0.98
N TYR A 27 14.11 -14.52 1.47
CA TYR A 27 13.59 -15.11 2.69
C TYR A 27 13.35 -16.61 2.54
N LEU A 28 12.69 -17.05 1.46
CA LEU A 28 12.50 -18.49 1.21
C LEU A 28 13.82 -19.22 1.00
N GLN A 29 14.76 -18.62 0.28
CA GLN A 29 16.08 -19.19 0.03
C GLN A 29 16.86 -19.48 1.32
N ARG A 30 16.69 -18.66 2.38
CA ARG A 30 17.32 -18.90 3.70
C ARG A 30 16.87 -20.21 4.35
N PHE A 31 15.70 -20.71 3.99
CA PHE A 31 15.17 -22.00 4.45
C PHE A 31 15.38 -23.12 3.43
N GLY A 32 16.14 -22.87 2.36
CA GLY A 32 16.32 -23.82 1.25
C GLY A 32 15.07 -24.00 0.37
N ALA A 33 14.08 -23.11 0.51
CA ALA A 33 12.86 -23.13 -0.29
C ALA A 33 12.99 -22.24 -1.54
N THR A 34 12.22 -22.58 -2.58
CA THR A 34 12.19 -21.83 -3.85
C THR A 34 10.77 -21.32 -4.08
N GLY A 35 10.63 -20.00 -4.11
CA GLY A 35 9.38 -19.34 -4.47
C GLY A 35 9.13 -19.28 -5.97
N SER A 36 7.95 -18.77 -6.35
CA SER A 36 7.62 -18.48 -7.75
C SER A 36 7.02 -17.07 -7.88
N MET A 37 7.06 -16.51 -9.09
CA MET A 37 6.42 -15.22 -9.36
C MET A 37 4.90 -15.29 -9.19
N GLU A 38 4.30 -16.43 -9.54
CA GLU A 38 2.87 -16.67 -9.37
C GLU A 38 2.49 -16.68 -7.88
N GLU A 39 3.27 -17.37 -7.03
CA GLU A 39 3.06 -17.36 -5.59
C GLU A 39 3.21 -15.92 -5.07
N PHE A 40 4.31 -15.22 -5.41
CA PHE A 40 4.52 -13.83 -5.00
C PHE A 40 3.33 -12.93 -5.34
N GLN A 41 2.80 -13.02 -6.56
CA GLN A 41 1.64 -12.23 -7.00
C GLN A 41 0.38 -12.57 -6.20
N SER A 42 0.18 -13.83 -5.83
CA SER A 42 -0.97 -14.28 -5.02
C SER A 42 -0.93 -13.81 -3.55
N LEU A 43 0.21 -13.27 -3.10
CA LEU A 43 0.42 -12.80 -1.72
C LEU A 43 0.13 -11.31 -1.54
N ASN A 44 -0.07 -10.55 -2.62
CA ASN A 44 -0.45 -9.14 -2.52
C ASN A 44 -1.83 -9.01 -1.85
N GLY A 45 -2.07 -7.98 -1.04
CA GLY A 45 -3.36 -7.67 -0.41
C GLY A 45 -3.50 -8.06 1.08
N PRO A 46 -3.52 -9.37 1.44
CA PRO A 46 -3.78 -9.83 2.79
C PRO A 46 -2.81 -9.30 3.85
N PRO A 47 -3.22 -9.28 5.13
CA PRO A 47 -2.31 -9.03 6.24
C PRO A 47 -1.08 -9.94 6.24
N LEU A 48 0.06 -9.38 6.61
CA LEU A 48 1.35 -10.10 6.61
C LEU A 48 1.34 -11.41 7.41
N ALA A 49 0.56 -11.48 8.50
CA ALA A 49 0.42 -12.70 9.29
C ALA A 49 -0.17 -13.86 8.48
N LEU A 50 -1.15 -13.58 7.60
CA LEU A 50 -1.73 -14.57 6.70
C LEU A 50 -0.75 -14.96 5.59
N VAL A 51 0.00 -14.00 5.05
CA VAL A 51 1.07 -14.25 4.07
C VAL A 51 2.09 -15.23 4.65
N VAL A 52 2.61 -14.95 5.85
CA VAL A 52 3.61 -15.83 6.50
C VAL A 52 3.02 -17.21 6.83
N ALA A 53 1.76 -17.29 7.23
CA ALA A 53 1.09 -18.58 7.46
C ALA A 53 1.01 -19.42 6.18
N LYS A 54 0.65 -18.80 5.05
CA LYS A 54 0.62 -19.45 3.73
C LYS A 54 2.02 -19.95 3.33
N LEU A 55 3.05 -19.09 3.45
CA LEU A 55 4.42 -19.47 3.14
C LEU A 55 4.93 -20.61 4.01
N LYS A 56 4.63 -20.57 5.31
CA LYS A 56 4.98 -21.64 6.24
C LYS A 56 4.39 -22.98 5.80
N GLN A 57 3.11 -22.99 5.44
CA GLN A 57 2.43 -24.20 4.99
C GLN A 57 2.94 -24.69 3.63
N ALA A 58 3.09 -23.79 2.66
CA ALA A 58 3.49 -24.13 1.30
C ALA A 58 4.93 -24.67 1.22
N HIS A 59 5.84 -24.10 2.01
CA HIS A 59 7.28 -24.41 1.98
C HIS A 59 7.76 -25.20 3.20
N ALA A 60 6.85 -25.66 4.06
CA ALA A 60 7.17 -26.36 5.31
C ALA A 60 8.23 -25.64 6.18
N LEU A 61 8.12 -24.31 6.29
CA LEU A 61 9.14 -23.49 6.97
C LEU A 61 9.25 -23.88 8.46
N PRO A 62 10.48 -24.04 9.00
CA PRO A 62 10.70 -24.41 10.39
C PRO A 62 10.38 -23.26 11.36
N GLY A 63 9.97 -23.61 12.57
CA GLY A 63 9.69 -22.66 13.65
C GLY A 63 8.20 -22.37 13.88
N SER A 64 7.92 -21.59 14.91
CA SER A 64 6.57 -21.14 15.24
C SER A 64 6.09 -20.04 14.27
N GLN A 65 4.76 -19.86 14.18
CA GLN A 65 4.18 -18.79 13.35
C GLN A 65 4.70 -17.40 13.76
N SER A 66 4.81 -17.16 15.07
CA SER A 66 5.26 -15.87 15.61
C SER A 66 6.73 -15.59 15.31
N GLU A 67 7.60 -16.61 15.37
CA GLU A 67 9.02 -16.47 15.02
C GLU A 67 9.20 -16.13 13.55
N LEU A 68 8.53 -16.85 12.65
CA LEU A 68 8.58 -16.59 11.21
C LEU A 68 8.03 -15.20 10.89
N LEU A 69 6.90 -14.82 11.49
CA LEU A 69 6.30 -13.51 11.30
C LEU A 69 7.26 -12.40 11.74
N ASN A 70 7.83 -12.51 12.94
CA ASN A 70 8.78 -11.52 13.43
C ASN A 70 10.05 -11.45 12.57
N SER A 71 10.58 -12.59 12.13
CA SER A 71 11.74 -12.63 11.25
C SER A 71 11.45 -12.00 9.89
N TYR A 72 10.30 -12.29 9.28
CA TYR A 72 9.94 -11.71 7.99
C TYR A 72 9.70 -10.20 8.09
N ARG A 73 9.10 -9.73 9.19
CA ARG A 73 8.95 -8.30 9.49
C ARG A 73 10.29 -7.57 9.58
N GLN A 74 11.29 -8.18 10.21
CA GLN A 74 12.64 -7.62 10.29
C GLN A 74 13.27 -7.48 8.90
N GLU A 75 13.09 -8.48 8.03
CA GLU A 75 13.57 -8.39 6.64
C GLU A 75 12.90 -7.26 5.87
N ILE A 76 11.57 -7.14 5.93
CA ILE A 76 10.85 -6.03 5.29
C ILE A 76 11.36 -4.69 5.83
N ALA A 77 11.51 -4.56 7.15
CA ALA A 77 12.00 -3.34 7.77
C ALA A 77 13.42 -2.97 7.31
N LEU A 78 14.30 -3.95 7.09
CA LEU A 78 15.64 -3.74 6.54
C LEU A 78 15.59 -3.25 5.09
N GLN A 79 14.74 -3.86 4.25
CA GLN A 79 14.58 -3.44 2.85
C GLN A 79 14.03 -2.01 2.75
N TYR A 80 13.06 -1.66 3.60
CA TYR A 80 12.46 -0.33 3.64
C TYR A 80 13.43 0.81 3.97
N ARG A 81 14.63 0.52 4.50
CA ARG A 81 15.69 1.52 4.65
C ARG A 81 16.21 2.03 3.31
N GLN A 82 16.12 1.22 2.26
CA GLN A 82 16.64 1.52 0.92
C GLN A 82 15.55 2.00 -0.05
N VAL A 83 14.28 1.68 0.23
CA VAL A 83 13.12 2.09 -0.58
C VAL A 83 13.08 3.60 -0.74
N GLN A 84 13.03 4.07 -1.99
CA GLN A 84 12.86 5.49 -2.32
C GLN A 84 11.39 5.83 -2.53
N PRO A 85 11.00 7.11 -2.42
CA PRO A 85 9.67 7.55 -2.84
C PRO A 85 9.50 7.32 -4.34
N MET A 86 8.29 6.98 -4.76
CA MET A 86 7.94 6.91 -6.18
C MET A 86 8.13 8.28 -6.83
N ALA A 87 8.44 8.30 -8.13
CA ALA A 87 8.54 9.55 -8.88
C ALA A 87 7.23 10.37 -8.74
N GLY A 88 7.37 11.64 -8.35
CA GLY A 88 6.23 12.53 -8.11
C GLY A 88 5.55 12.39 -6.74
N ALA A 89 5.88 11.39 -5.92
CA ALA A 89 5.21 11.15 -4.63
C ALA A 89 5.35 12.33 -3.66
N LEU A 90 6.57 12.83 -3.50
CA LEU A 90 6.85 13.97 -2.61
C LEU A 90 6.15 15.24 -3.11
N THR A 91 6.17 15.49 -4.42
CA THR A 91 5.47 16.60 -5.06
C THR A 91 3.97 16.52 -4.81
N LEU A 92 3.36 15.35 -5.04
CA LEU A 92 1.93 15.13 -4.86
C LEU A 92 1.51 15.39 -3.40
N VAL A 93 2.22 14.81 -2.43
CA VAL A 93 1.91 14.98 -1.00
C VAL A 93 2.04 16.45 -0.59
N THR A 94 3.12 17.12 -0.99
CA THR A 94 3.37 18.52 -0.65
C THR A 94 2.28 19.43 -1.22
N GLN A 95 1.99 19.31 -2.52
CA GLN A 95 0.97 20.16 -3.17
C GLN A 95 -0.43 19.86 -2.65
N ALA A 96 -0.77 18.60 -2.38
CA ALA A 96 -2.05 18.25 -1.78
C ALA A 96 -2.22 18.92 -0.41
N HIS A 97 -1.20 18.87 0.45
CA HIS A 97 -1.23 19.57 1.73
C HIS A 97 -1.39 21.08 1.54
N GLU A 98 -0.59 21.71 0.67
CA GLU A 98 -0.66 23.16 0.43
C GLU A 98 -2.05 23.61 -0.06
N LYS A 99 -2.75 22.74 -0.80
CA LYS A 99 -4.12 22.94 -1.28
C LYS A 99 -5.21 22.55 -0.27
N GLY A 100 -4.83 22.22 0.97
CA GLY A 100 -5.74 21.91 2.08
C GLY A 100 -6.39 20.53 2.02
N TRP A 101 -5.83 19.58 1.27
CA TRP A 101 -6.29 18.18 1.31
C TRP A 101 -5.82 17.50 2.61
N SER A 102 -6.71 16.69 3.20
CA SER A 102 -6.34 15.82 4.30
C SER A 102 -5.70 14.55 3.76
N ILE A 103 -4.43 14.30 4.08
CA ILE A 103 -3.68 13.19 3.48
C ILE A 103 -3.77 11.96 4.39
N GLY A 104 -4.21 10.85 3.81
CA GLY A 104 -4.21 9.55 4.45
C GLY A 104 -3.32 8.56 3.70
N VAL A 105 -2.51 7.79 4.42
CA VAL A 105 -1.78 6.65 3.86
C VAL A 105 -2.47 5.36 4.30
N VAL A 106 -2.81 4.48 3.36
CA VAL A 106 -3.56 3.23 3.60
C VAL A 106 -2.75 2.05 3.08
N THR A 107 -2.20 1.23 3.98
CA THR A 107 -1.24 0.15 3.64
C THR A 107 -1.55 -1.14 4.39
N SER A 108 -1.24 -2.29 3.80
CA SER A 108 -1.25 -3.59 4.49
C SER A 108 0.02 -3.83 5.34
N ASN A 109 0.96 -2.87 5.32
CA ASN A 109 2.21 -2.92 6.07
C ASN A 109 2.01 -2.41 7.52
N GLN A 110 3.06 -2.47 8.33
CA GLN A 110 3.03 -2.08 9.75
C GLN A 110 3.50 -0.66 10.00
N ARG A 111 2.87 -0.02 11.00
CA ARG A 111 3.18 1.34 11.42
C ARG A 111 4.65 1.50 11.81
N SER A 112 5.22 0.52 12.50
CA SER A 112 6.63 0.52 12.93
C SER A 112 7.63 0.53 11.77
N ILE A 113 7.19 0.18 10.55
CA ILE A 113 8.02 0.19 9.33
C ILE A 113 7.75 1.47 8.54
N ILE A 114 6.48 1.84 8.40
CA ILE A 114 6.08 2.91 7.48
C ILE A 114 6.25 4.29 8.09
N GLN A 115 5.94 4.49 9.36
CA GLN A 115 6.09 5.81 9.99
C GLN A 115 7.55 6.31 9.96
N PRO A 116 8.59 5.49 10.28
CA PRO A 116 9.98 5.88 10.08
C PRO A 116 10.34 6.19 8.62
N TRP A 117 9.76 5.45 7.66
CA TRP A 117 9.97 5.70 6.23
C TRP A 117 9.42 7.07 5.81
N LEU A 118 8.18 7.38 6.22
CA LEU A 118 7.55 8.68 5.99
C LEU A 118 8.34 9.83 6.63
N ALA A 119 8.86 9.61 7.84
CA ALA A 119 9.65 10.60 8.56
C ALA A 119 11.02 10.87 7.89
N ARG A 120 11.72 9.80 7.46
CA ARG A 120 13.00 9.91 6.73
C ARG A 120 12.86 10.75 5.46
N HIS A 121 11.73 10.63 4.78
CA HIS A 121 11.43 11.40 3.56
C HIS A 121 10.69 12.71 3.82
N GLN A 122 10.59 13.15 5.08
CA GLN A 122 10.07 14.44 5.50
C GLN A 122 8.59 14.69 5.14
N ILE A 123 7.83 13.63 4.84
CA ILE A 123 6.40 13.74 4.52
C ILE A 123 5.49 13.38 5.70
N TRP A 124 6.03 12.76 6.75
CA TRP A 124 5.25 12.42 7.95
C TRP A 124 4.43 13.59 8.55
N PRO A 125 4.97 14.82 8.69
CA PRO A 125 4.20 15.94 9.23
C PRO A 125 2.97 16.32 8.41
N MET A 126 2.91 15.89 7.14
CA MET A 126 1.85 16.19 6.19
C MET A 126 0.77 15.09 6.16
N VAL A 127 1.04 13.93 6.75
CA VAL A 127 0.15 12.77 6.77
C VAL A 127 -0.74 12.86 8.01
N ALA A 128 -2.02 13.15 7.80
CA ALA A 128 -3.02 13.31 8.86
C ALA A 128 -3.51 11.96 9.42
N THR A 129 -3.52 10.90 8.60
CA THR A 129 -3.74 9.52 9.06
C THR A 129 -2.82 8.53 8.36
N LEU A 130 -2.40 7.51 9.10
CA LEU A 130 -1.75 6.31 8.57
C LEU A 130 -2.55 5.11 9.07
N VAL A 131 -3.22 4.41 8.15
CA VAL A 131 -3.94 3.17 8.40
C VAL A 131 -3.07 2.01 7.91
N CYS A 132 -2.68 1.16 8.84
CA CYS A 132 -1.83 0.00 8.67
C CYS A 132 -2.65 -1.30 8.79
N GLY A 133 -2.03 -2.43 8.43
CA GLY A 133 -2.70 -3.73 8.46
C GLY A 133 -3.18 -4.13 9.86
N GLU A 134 -2.51 -3.66 10.92
CA GLU A 134 -2.91 -3.89 12.32
C GLU A 134 -4.05 -3.02 12.82
N ASP A 135 -4.46 -1.99 12.08
CA ASP A 135 -5.53 -1.07 12.50
C ASP A 135 -6.93 -1.57 12.08
N VAL A 136 -7.00 -2.69 11.33
CA VAL A 136 -8.24 -3.21 10.73
C VAL A 136 -8.42 -4.70 10.99
N GLN A 137 -9.67 -5.14 11.02
CA GLN A 137 -10.05 -6.55 11.08
C GLN A 137 -9.96 -7.20 9.68
N HIS A 138 -10.40 -6.49 8.64
CA HIS A 138 -10.38 -6.97 7.26
C HIS A 138 -9.50 -6.06 6.39
N GLY A 139 -8.40 -6.62 5.87
CA GLY A 139 -7.52 -5.94 4.92
C GLY A 139 -8.10 -5.86 3.50
N LYS A 140 -7.36 -5.21 2.59
CA LYS A 140 -7.69 -5.13 1.15
C LYS A 140 -7.92 -6.56 0.60
N PRO A 141 -8.98 -6.82 -0.20
CA PRO A 141 -9.86 -5.87 -0.90
C PRO A 141 -11.10 -5.40 -0.11
N HIS A 142 -11.22 -5.70 1.18
CA HIS A 142 -12.33 -5.19 1.98
C HIS A 142 -12.25 -3.65 2.12
N PRO A 143 -13.37 -2.90 2.13
CA PRO A 143 -13.36 -1.43 2.19
C PRO A 143 -12.93 -0.84 3.54
N GLU A 144 -12.86 -1.65 4.59
CA GLU A 144 -12.56 -1.23 5.97
C GLU A 144 -11.32 -0.33 6.11
N PRO A 145 -10.17 -0.57 5.45
CA PRO A 145 -9.01 0.33 5.56
C PRO A 145 -9.30 1.76 5.08
N TYR A 146 -10.04 1.90 3.98
CA TYR A 146 -10.39 3.21 3.43
C TYR A 146 -11.49 3.89 4.22
N LEU A 147 -12.50 3.15 4.68
CA LEU A 147 -13.54 3.67 5.57
C LEU A 147 -12.95 4.13 6.91
N THR A 148 -11.97 3.39 7.44
CA THR A 148 -11.22 3.76 8.64
C THR A 148 -10.45 5.06 8.42
N ALA A 149 -9.75 5.20 7.29
CA ALA A 149 -9.02 6.42 6.96
C ALA A 149 -9.97 7.63 6.85
N LEU A 150 -11.07 7.49 6.11
CA LEU A 150 -12.10 8.55 5.98
C LEU A 150 -12.69 8.95 7.33
N GLY A 151 -12.99 7.96 8.19
CA GLY A 151 -13.52 8.19 9.53
C GLY A 151 -12.57 8.96 10.44
N GLN A 152 -11.27 8.62 10.42
CA GLN A 152 -10.23 9.34 11.18
C GLN A 152 -9.98 10.75 10.66
N LEU A 153 -10.13 10.96 9.35
CA LEU A 153 -9.98 12.28 8.72
C LEU A 153 -11.26 13.12 8.75
N HIS A 154 -12.39 12.57 9.19
CA HIS A 154 -13.71 13.20 9.11
C HIS A 154 -14.06 13.72 7.69
N CYS A 155 -13.68 12.96 6.67
CA CYS A 155 -13.86 13.32 5.26
C CYS A 155 -14.95 12.47 4.58
N GLU A 156 -15.64 13.04 3.59
CA GLU A 156 -16.63 12.31 2.79
C GLU A 156 -15.97 11.59 1.61
N ALA A 157 -16.38 10.33 1.36
CA ALA A 157 -15.86 9.53 0.25
C ALA A 157 -16.11 10.19 -1.12
N SER A 158 -17.29 10.80 -1.31
CA SER A 158 -17.72 11.48 -2.54
C SER A 158 -16.89 12.70 -2.92
N GLN A 159 -16.13 13.26 -1.98
CA GLN A 159 -15.25 14.41 -2.20
C GLN A 159 -13.76 14.03 -2.13
N SER A 160 -13.47 12.75 -1.92
CA SER A 160 -12.11 12.24 -1.68
C SER A 160 -11.60 11.46 -2.89
N LEU A 161 -10.28 11.41 -3.02
CA LEU A 161 -9.59 10.68 -4.07
C LEU A 161 -8.73 9.58 -3.45
N ALA A 162 -8.63 8.44 -4.13
CA ALA A 162 -7.70 7.38 -3.80
C ALA A 162 -6.71 7.13 -4.96
N VAL A 163 -5.49 6.73 -4.63
CA VAL A 163 -4.49 6.28 -5.62
C VAL A 163 -3.97 4.90 -5.22
N GLU A 164 -3.95 3.99 -6.18
CA GLU A 164 -3.61 2.58 -5.99
C GLU A 164 -2.82 2.02 -7.18
N ASP A 165 -1.95 1.04 -6.94
CA ASP A 165 -1.20 0.31 -7.98
C ASP A 165 -1.76 -1.11 -8.21
N SER A 166 -2.71 -1.55 -7.37
CA SER A 166 -3.17 -2.94 -7.32
C SER A 166 -4.69 -3.09 -7.47
N PRO A 167 -5.17 -4.18 -8.10
CA PRO A 167 -6.60 -4.45 -8.21
C PRO A 167 -7.29 -4.61 -6.84
N GLN A 168 -6.60 -5.22 -5.87
CA GLN A 168 -7.18 -5.46 -4.54
C GLN A 168 -7.35 -4.16 -3.77
N GLY A 169 -6.35 -3.30 -3.80
CA GLY A 169 -6.43 -2.01 -3.14
C GLY A 169 -7.42 -1.07 -3.83
N ALA A 170 -7.43 -1.06 -5.17
CA ALA A 170 -8.46 -0.35 -5.93
C ALA A 170 -9.87 -0.84 -5.60
N SER A 171 -10.06 -2.15 -5.40
CA SER A 171 -11.35 -2.73 -4.98
C SER A 171 -11.75 -2.26 -3.59
N ALA A 172 -10.81 -2.20 -2.64
CA ALA A 172 -11.07 -1.67 -1.31
C ALA A 172 -11.49 -0.19 -1.34
N ALA A 173 -10.77 0.65 -2.10
CA ALA A 173 -11.06 2.08 -2.20
C ALA A 173 -12.40 2.36 -2.88
N THR A 174 -12.68 1.68 -4.00
CA THR A 174 -13.94 1.85 -4.75
C THR A 174 -15.14 1.33 -3.95
N ALA A 175 -15.00 0.20 -3.25
CA ALA A 175 -16.05 -0.31 -2.36
C ALA A 175 -16.31 0.60 -1.15
N ALA A 176 -15.35 1.45 -0.77
CA ALA A 176 -15.54 2.50 0.23
C ALA A 176 -16.21 3.77 -0.35
N GLY A 177 -16.55 3.78 -1.63
CA GLY A 177 -17.20 4.91 -2.32
C GLY A 177 -16.24 6.04 -2.72
N VAL A 178 -14.93 5.80 -2.68
CA VAL A 178 -13.90 6.81 -3.02
C VAL A 178 -13.62 6.78 -4.52
N ALA A 179 -13.45 7.94 -5.14
CA ALA A 179 -13.02 8.03 -6.54
C ALA A 179 -11.54 7.61 -6.65
N THR A 180 -11.29 6.45 -7.25
CA THR A 180 -9.96 5.82 -7.26
C THR A 180 -9.27 5.96 -8.61
N TRP A 181 -7.97 6.25 -8.60
CA TRP A 181 -7.10 6.29 -9.76
C TRP A 181 -6.05 5.17 -9.68
N GLY A 182 -5.90 4.40 -10.75
CA GLY A 182 -4.80 3.44 -10.88
C GLY A 182 -3.53 4.16 -11.34
N VAL A 183 -2.37 3.88 -10.73
CA VAL A 183 -1.07 4.48 -11.10
C VAL A 183 -0.12 3.47 -11.76
N GLY A 184 0.72 3.96 -12.67
CA GLY A 184 1.76 3.16 -13.33
C GLY A 184 1.35 2.56 -14.67
N PHE A 185 0.24 3.03 -15.24
CA PHE A 185 -0.30 2.53 -16.51
C PHE A 185 -0.24 3.62 -17.60
N SER A 186 0.17 3.23 -18.79
CA SER A 186 0.22 4.10 -19.98
C SER A 186 -0.97 3.88 -20.94
N THR A 187 -1.96 3.09 -20.53
CA THR A 187 -3.08 2.66 -21.38
C THR A 187 -4.42 3.01 -20.76
N ASP A 188 -5.40 3.34 -21.62
CA ASP A 188 -6.77 3.66 -21.20
C ASP A 188 -7.61 2.42 -20.82
N ALA A 189 -7.15 1.21 -21.17
CA ALA A 189 -7.86 -0.02 -20.83
C ALA A 189 -7.53 -0.46 -19.40
N PRO A 190 -8.54 -0.80 -18.57
CA PRO A 190 -8.30 -1.33 -17.24
C PRO A 190 -7.58 -2.68 -17.33
N PRO A 191 -6.48 -2.88 -16.59
CA PRO A 191 -5.84 -4.18 -16.49
C PRO A 191 -6.80 -5.23 -15.91
N ASP A 192 -6.58 -6.49 -16.24
CA ASP A 192 -7.41 -7.58 -15.74
C ASP A 192 -7.51 -7.58 -14.21
N GLY A 193 -8.72 -7.81 -13.71
CA GLY A 193 -9.03 -7.88 -12.28
C GLY A 193 -9.29 -6.53 -11.59
N TRP A 194 -9.12 -5.39 -12.27
CA TRP A 194 -9.45 -4.08 -11.69
C TRP A 194 -10.96 -3.84 -11.61
N PRO A 195 -11.46 -3.21 -10.53
CA PRO A 195 -12.83 -2.72 -10.47
C PRO A 195 -13.03 -1.49 -11.39
N PRO A 196 -14.27 -1.03 -11.60
CA PRO A 196 -14.50 0.28 -12.19
C PRO A 196 -13.82 1.39 -11.35
N VAL A 197 -12.82 2.05 -11.93
CA VAL A 197 -12.07 3.17 -11.33
C VAL A 197 -12.32 4.46 -12.10
N ALA A 198 -11.96 5.61 -11.53
CA ALA A 198 -12.09 6.92 -12.16
C ALA A 198 -11.19 7.07 -13.40
N GLY A 199 -10.06 6.38 -13.41
CA GLY A 199 -9.16 6.32 -14.55
C GLY A 199 -7.78 5.78 -14.16
N PHE A 200 -6.87 5.82 -15.13
CA PHE A 200 -5.48 5.41 -14.95
C PHE A 200 -4.55 6.59 -15.25
N ILE A 201 -3.49 6.71 -14.46
CA ILE A 201 -2.46 7.73 -14.61
C ILE A 201 -1.07 7.09 -14.77
N PRO A 202 -0.21 7.65 -15.64
CA PRO A 202 1.13 7.11 -15.86
C PRO A 202 2.09 7.40 -14.69
N GLY A 203 1.73 8.33 -13.81
CA GLY A 203 2.51 8.70 -12.64
C GLY A 203 1.75 9.69 -11.75
N LEU A 204 2.22 9.88 -10.52
CA LEU A 204 1.50 10.61 -9.48
C LEU A 204 1.26 12.09 -9.80
N GLU A 205 2.16 12.72 -10.57
CA GLU A 205 2.00 14.14 -10.94
C GLU A 205 0.83 14.39 -11.90
N ALA A 206 0.36 13.37 -12.61
CA ALA A 206 -0.82 13.50 -13.48
C ALA A 206 -2.12 13.70 -12.68
N LEU A 207 -2.10 13.47 -11.36
CA LEU A 207 -3.23 13.74 -10.47
C LEU A 207 -3.31 15.20 -10.02
N LEU A 208 -2.24 15.99 -10.16
CA LEU A 208 -2.21 17.38 -9.67
C LEU A 208 -3.35 18.28 -10.20
N PRO A 209 -3.84 18.15 -11.46
CA PRO A 209 -4.99 18.93 -11.94
C PRO A 209 -6.30 18.64 -11.20
N TRP A 210 -6.38 17.53 -10.47
CA TRP A 210 -7.55 17.10 -9.70
C TRP A 210 -7.50 17.55 -8.23
N LEU A 211 -6.41 18.20 -7.79
CA LEU A 211 -6.21 18.74 -6.43
C LEU A 211 -6.66 20.20 -6.30
#